data_AF-A0A1I7K7D4-F1
#
_entry.id   AF-A0A1I7K7D4-F1
#
_cell.length_a   1.000
_cell.length_b   1.000
_cell.length_c   1.000
_cell.angle_alpha   90.00
_cell.angle_beta   90.00
_cell.angle_gamma   90.00
#
_symmetry.space_group_name_H-M   'P 1'
#
loop_
_entity.id
_entity.type
_entity.pdbx_description
1 polymer ?
#
loop_
_entity_poly.entity_id
_entity_poly.type
_entity_poly.pdbx_seq_one_letter_code
_entity_poly.pdbx_strand_id
1 'polypeptide(L)'
;MKTQKSLFLAFLLLLAVLATPALGQSNYKGLPLLKANSSKVNVRVGDVFVSGFWTVKPEYTPNSLHIQVNGQKEKLVFYTDIDSATYEVRPEEAKRFYVLLNKQNYVLTEVKGFRLDEGKSVAKPDKFLNIAKPRSKTFGTLWEKHHVGEVVNEINEYADKASGAVNWAKGKLFGDQ
;
A
#
# COMPACT_ATOMS: atom_id res chain seq x y z
N MET A 1 -58.69 0.50 24.47
CA MET A 1 -58.05 1.48 23.56
C MET A 1 -56.82 2.21 24.12
N LYS A 2 -56.71 2.51 25.42
CA LYS A 2 -55.51 3.20 25.98
C LYS A 2 -54.23 2.33 25.97
N THR A 3 -54.34 1.04 26.26
CA THR A 3 -53.22 0.09 26.33
C THR A 3 -52.59 -0.18 24.96
N GLN A 4 -53.39 -0.25 23.90
CA GLN A 4 -52.90 -0.47 22.54
C GLN A 4 -52.09 0.73 22.02
N LYS A 5 -52.48 1.97 22.37
CA LYS A 5 -51.70 3.17 22.05
C LYS A 5 -50.36 3.21 22.79
N SER A 6 -50.32 2.73 24.04
CA SER A 6 -49.10 2.65 24.84
C SER A 6 -48.10 1.62 24.29
N LEU A 7 -48.60 0.47 23.84
CA LEU A 7 -47.81 -0.57 23.17
C LEU A 7 -47.27 -0.08 21.82
N PHE A 8 -48.09 0.64 21.05
CA PHE A 8 -47.66 1.21 19.77
C PHE A 8 -46.59 2.30 19.96
N LEU A 9 -46.72 3.15 20.99
CA LEU A 9 -45.71 4.15 21.32
C LEU A 9 -44.38 3.52 21.74
N ALA A 10 -44.43 2.46 22.57
CA ALA A 10 -43.23 1.75 23.01
C ALA A 10 -42.53 1.05 21.83
N PHE A 11 -43.28 0.48 20.90
CA PHE A 11 -42.75 -0.14 19.68
C PHE A 11 -42.10 0.89 18.76
N LEU A 12 -42.71 2.08 18.61
CA LEU A 12 -42.16 3.17 17.81
C LEU A 12 -40.88 3.75 18.43
N LEU A 13 -40.80 3.79 19.77
CA LEU A 13 -39.60 4.20 20.51
C LEU A 13 -38.46 3.18 20.33
N LEU A 14 -38.77 1.88 20.33
CA LEU A 14 -37.80 0.81 20.10
C LEU A 14 -37.21 0.85 18.68
N LEU A 15 -38.04 1.13 17.68
CA LEU A 15 -37.61 1.29 16.28
C LEU A 15 -36.71 2.53 16.09
N ALA A 16 -36.95 3.62 16.84
CA ALA A 16 -36.12 4.81 16.80
C ALA A 16 -34.71 4.58 17.41
N VAL A 17 -34.60 3.73 18.44
CA VAL A 17 -33.30 3.36 19.04
C VAL A 17 -32.47 2.47 18.10
N LEU A 18 -33.11 1.64 17.28
CA LEU A 18 -32.42 0.79 16.29
C LEU A 18 -31.94 1.55 15.03
N ALA A 19 -32.42 2.78 14.82
CA ALA A 19 -32.12 3.57 13.62
C ALA A 19 -30.89 4.49 13.77
N THR A 20 -30.19 4.48 14.91
CA THR A 20 -28.98 5.31 15.06
C THR A 20 -27.87 4.81 14.13
N PRO A 21 -27.38 5.62 13.17
CA PRO A 21 -26.24 5.22 12.36
C PRO A 21 -25.03 5.01 13.27
N ALA A 22 -24.37 3.86 13.16
CA ALA A 22 -23.11 3.57 13.83
C ALA A 22 -22.02 4.48 13.26
N LEU A 23 -21.95 5.73 13.73
CA LEU A 23 -20.85 6.65 13.50
C LEU A 23 -19.66 6.21 14.38
N GLY A 24 -19.11 5.03 14.08
CA GLY A 24 -18.06 4.41 14.90
C GLY A 24 -16.68 5.05 14.74
N GLN A 25 -16.46 5.83 13.67
CA GLN A 25 -15.13 6.36 13.37
C GLN A 25 -15.00 7.81 13.87
N SER A 26 -14.13 8.00 14.87
CA SER A 26 -13.76 9.32 15.37
C SER A 26 -13.11 10.18 14.28
N ASN A 27 -13.21 11.51 14.39
CA ASN A 27 -12.57 12.46 13.47
C ASN A 27 -11.60 13.38 14.21
N TYR A 28 -10.56 13.85 13.53
CA TYR A 28 -9.62 14.88 14.01
C TYR A 28 -9.32 15.86 12.87
N LYS A 29 -9.48 17.17 13.14
CA LYS A 29 -9.31 18.25 12.15
C LYS A 29 -10.10 18.01 10.84
N GLY A 30 -11.30 17.44 10.96
CA GLY A 30 -12.18 17.16 9.81
C GLY A 30 -11.79 15.93 8.99
N LEU A 31 -10.78 15.17 9.38
CA LEU A 31 -10.39 13.91 8.74
C LEU A 31 -10.68 12.71 9.67
N PRO A 32 -10.90 11.50 9.11
CA PRO A 32 -11.02 10.28 9.89
C PRO A 32 -9.83 10.05 10.81
N LEU A 33 -10.08 9.53 12.01
CA LEU A 33 -9.09 9.24 13.03
C LEU A 33 -9.07 7.74 13.32
N LEU A 34 -7.93 7.10 13.03
CA LEU A 34 -7.61 5.72 13.38
C LEU A 34 -6.74 5.73 14.65
N LYS A 35 -7.02 4.88 15.63
CA LYS A 35 -6.25 4.81 16.88
C LYS A 35 -5.30 3.62 16.87
N ALA A 36 -4.11 3.75 17.46
CA ALA A 36 -3.15 2.66 17.61
C ALA A 36 -2.24 2.89 18.83
N ASN A 37 -1.80 1.83 19.51
CA ASN A 37 -0.61 1.89 20.38
C ASN A 37 0.63 1.34 19.65
N SER A 38 0.46 0.41 18.72
CA SER A 38 1.56 -0.09 17.89
C SER A 38 1.85 0.84 16.72
N SER A 39 3.13 1.09 16.42
CA SER A 39 3.52 1.76 15.18
C SER A 39 3.40 0.84 13.96
N LYS A 40 3.44 -0.48 14.13
CA LYS A 40 3.23 -1.46 13.06
C LYS A 40 1.74 -1.72 12.86
N VAL A 41 1.30 -1.63 11.61
CA VAL A 41 -0.10 -1.77 11.20
C VAL A 41 -0.21 -2.89 10.18
N ASN A 42 -1.18 -3.77 10.38
CA ASN A 42 -1.50 -4.83 9.42
C ASN A 42 -2.40 -4.25 8.34
N VAL A 43 -2.21 -4.69 7.10
CA VAL A 43 -2.93 -4.15 5.95
C VAL A 43 -3.54 -5.29 5.16
N ARG A 44 -4.78 -5.13 4.71
CA ARG A 44 -5.39 -5.98 3.69
C ARG A 44 -5.67 -5.16 2.43
N VAL A 45 -5.22 -5.64 1.28
CA VAL A 45 -5.52 -5.07 -0.05
C VAL A 45 -6.27 -6.11 -0.84
N GLY A 46 -7.54 -5.85 -1.16
CA GLY A 46 -8.43 -6.86 -1.73
C GLY A 46 -8.53 -8.08 -0.81
N ASP A 47 -8.09 -9.23 -1.30
CA ASP A 47 -8.06 -10.50 -0.56
C ASP A 47 -6.71 -10.78 0.13
N VAL A 48 -5.68 -9.96 -0.11
CA VAL A 48 -4.32 -10.19 0.39
C VAL A 48 -4.14 -9.49 1.74
N PHE A 49 -3.91 -10.26 2.80
CA PHE A 49 -3.58 -9.74 4.13
C PHE A 49 -2.07 -9.82 4.40
N VAL A 50 -1.48 -8.74 4.88
CA VAL A 50 -0.05 -8.63 5.20
C VAL A 50 0.12 -8.05 6.61
N SER A 51 0.75 -8.83 7.48
CA SER A 51 1.06 -8.43 8.86
C SER A 51 2.22 -7.44 8.90
N GLY A 52 2.09 -6.37 9.68
CA GLY A 52 3.13 -5.38 9.93
C GLY A 52 3.64 -4.65 8.67
N PHE A 53 2.83 -4.62 7.61
CA PHE A 53 3.23 -4.09 6.31
C PHE A 53 3.58 -2.61 6.35
N TRP A 54 2.81 -1.83 7.10
CA TRP A 54 2.98 -0.38 7.18
C TRP A 54 3.39 0.04 8.58
N THR A 55 4.23 1.07 8.65
CA THR A 55 4.72 1.62 9.92
C THR A 55 4.32 3.09 10.01
N VAL A 56 3.62 3.44 11.09
CA VAL A 56 3.24 4.80 11.45
C VAL A 56 4.47 5.51 11.99
N LYS A 57 4.96 6.51 11.27
CA LYS A 57 6.14 7.30 11.63
C LYS A 57 5.74 8.75 11.85
N PRO A 58 5.74 9.25 13.10
CA PRO A 58 5.40 10.64 13.41
C PRO A 58 6.31 11.66 12.73
N GLU A 59 7.54 11.29 12.39
CA GLU A 59 8.48 12.18 11.69
C GLU A 59 8.08 12.49 10.24
N TYR A 60 7.18 11.70 9.63
CA TYR A 60 6.74 11.90 8.24
C TYR A 60 5.37 12.55 8.18
N THR A 61 5.28 13.71 7.51
CA THR A 61 4.04 14.45 7.32
C THR A 61 3.89 14.90 5.85
N PRO A 62 3.05 14.22 5.04
CA PRO A 62 2.26 13.04 5.37
C PRO A 62 3.10 11.75 5.39
N ASN A 63 2.79 10.84 6.31
CA ASN A 63 3.29 9.47 6.27
C ASN A 63 2.56 8.71 5.16
N SER A 64 3.23 8.53 4.01
CA SER A 64 2.59 8.10 2.77
C SER A 64 2.68 6.60 2.56
N LEU A 65 1.59 5.99 2.08
CA LEU A 65 1.52 4.59 1.66
C LEU A 65 1.03 4.50 0.21
N HIS A 66 1.79 3.83 -0.64
CA HIS A 66 1.45 3.66 -2.06
C HIS A 66 0.97 2.23 -2.28
N ILE A 67 -0.22 2.08 -2.88
CA ILE A 67 -0.86 0.80 -3.13
C ILE A 67 -1.11 0.64 -4.62
N GLN A 68 -0.69 -0.50 -5.17
CA GLN A 68 -1.03 -0.87 -6.54
C GLN A 68 -2.51 -1.23 -6.63
N VAL A 69 -3.20 -0.66 -7.62
CA VAL A 69 -4.61 -0.92 -7.91
C VAL A 69 -4.70 -1.64 -9.25
N ASN A 70 -5.06 -2.93 -9.23
CA ASN A 70 -5.12 -3.76 -10.44
C ASN A 70 -6.41 -3.53 -11.23
N GLY A 71 -7.53 -3.26 -10.54
CA GLY A 71 -8.82 -2.93 -11.15
C GLY A 71 -9.13 -1.43 -11.20
N GLN A 72 -10.42 -1.07 -11.19
CA GLN A 72 -10.86 0.33 -11.04
C GLN A 72 -10.64 0.86 -9.61
N LYS A 73 -10.67 -0.03 -8.63
CA LYS A 73 -10.56 0.26 -7.21
C LYS A 73 -10.10 -0.97 -6.44
N GLU A 74 -9.43 -0.75 -5.31
CA GLU A 74 -9.10 -1.79 -4.34
C GLU A 74 -9.68 -1.47 -2.97
N LYS A 75 -10.08 -2.51 -2.25
CA LYS A 75 -10.48 -2.39 -0.85
C LYS A 75 -9.23 -2.47 0.02
N LEU A 76 -8.89 -1.37 0.67
CA LEU A 76 -7.79 -1.26 1.62
C LEU A 76 -8.34 -1.27 3.04
N VAL A 77 -7.86 -2.18 3.88
CA VAL A 77 -8.22 -2.23 5.31
C VAL A 77 -6.96 -2.13 6.14
N PHE A 78 -6.92 -1.14 7.04
CA PHE A 78 -5.92 -1.04 8.09
C PHE A 78 -6.44 -1.72 9.35
N TYR A 79 -5.63 -2.55 9.97
CA TYR A 79 -5.89 -3.14 11.28
C TYR A 79 -4.78 -2.72 12.24
N THR A 80 -5.16 -2.00 13.27
CA THR A 80 -4.29 -1.65 14.40
C THR A 80 -4.64 -2.55 15.60
N ASP A 81 -3.94 -2.35 16.70
CA ASP A 81 -4.23 -3.01 17.97
C ASP A 81 -5.49 -2.46 18.68
N ILE A 82 -6.05 -1.34 18.21
CA ILE A 82 -7.23 -0.69 18.81
C ILE A 82 -8.43 -0.69 17.86
N ASP A 83 -8.20 -0.46 16.58
CA ASP A 83 -9.25 -0.07 15.64
C ASP A 83 -8.93 -0.57 14.21
N SER A 84 -9.88 -0.40 13.31
CA SER A 84 -9.69 -0.67 11.89
C SER A 84 -10.35 0.41 11.04
N ALA A 85 -9.76 0.66 9.87
CA ALA A 85 -10.33 1.59 8.90
C ALA A 85 -10.34 0.97 7.52
N THR A 86 -11.46 1.10 6.83
CA THR A 86 -11.62 0.61 5.46
C THR A 86 -11.71 1.78 4.49
N TYR A 87 -10.94 1.71 3.41
CA TYR A 87 -10.93 2.69 2.34
C TYR A 87 -11.06 1.99 0.99
N GLU A 88 -11.88 2.55 0.12
CA GLU A 88 -11.85 2.24 -1.31
C GLU A 88 -10.79 3.12 -1.98
N VAL A 89 -9.76 2.55 -2.59
CA VAL A 89 -8.65 3.32 -3.19
C VAL A 89 -8.68 3.14 -4.70
N ARG A 90 -8.63 4.26 -5.45
CA ARG A 90 -8.56 4.28 -6.92
C ARG A 90 -7.18 4.71 -7.39
N PRO A 91 -6.78 4.39 -8.63
CA PRO A 91 -5.53 4.90 -9.18
C PRO A 91 -5.55 6.44 -9.19
N GLU A 92 -4.42 7.06 -8.86
CA GLU A 92 -4.22 8.51 -8.82
C GLU A 92 -5.06 9.25 -7.77
N GLU A 93 -5.88 8.55 -6.99
CA GLU A 93 -6.62 9.11 -5.86
C GLU A 93 -5.77 9.03 -4.59
N ALA A 94 -5.78 10.14 -3.84
CA ALA A 94 -5.17 10.22 -2.52
C ALA A 94 -6.26 10.30 -1.44
N LYS A 95 -6.15 9.46 -0.41
CA LYS A 95 -7.01 9.52 0.79
C LYS A 95 -6.19 9.89 2.01
N ARG A 96 -6.71 10.82 2.81
CA ARG A 96 -6.03 11.32 4.01
C ARG A 96 -6.82 10.99 5.26
N PHE A 97 -6.10 10.61 6.30
CA PHE A 97 -6.63 10.38 7.63
C PHE A 97 -5.54 10.59 8.68
N TYR A 98 -5.93 10.70 9.94
CA TYR A 98 -5.00 10.75 11.05
C TYR A 98 -4.87 9.40 11.73
N VAL A 99 -3.66 9.08 12.16
CA VAL A 99 -3.41 8.00 13.12
C VAL A 99 -3.04 8.63 14.46
N LEU A 100 -3.83 8.38 15.51
CA LEU A 100 -3.46 8.69 16.89
C LEU A 100 -2.63 7.55 17.46
N LEU A 101 -1.31 7.73 17.45
CA LEU A 101 -0.33 6.79 17.96
C LEU A 101 -0.04 7.05 19.44
N ASN A 102 -0.15 6.00 20.27
CA ASN A 102 0.12 6.04 21.71
C ASN A 102 -0.67 7.12 22.47
N LYS A 103 -1.87 7.45 21.99
CA LYS A 103 -2.76 8.51 22.55
C LYS A 103 -2.11 9.91 22.62
N GLN A 104 -0.99 10.13 21.94
CA GLN A 104 -0.22 11.37 22.02
C GLN A 104 0.05 11.97 20.65
N ASN A 105 0.50 11.15 19.69
CA ASN A 105 0.99 11.64 18.41
C ASN A 105 -0.09 11.50 17.33
N TYR A 106 -0.56 12.62 16.79
CA TYR A 106 -1.45 12.65 15.63
C TYR A 106 -0.62 12.69 14.35
N VAL A 107 -0.56 11.56 13.64
CA VAL A 107 0.24 11.41 12.41
C VAL A 107 -0.67 11.55 11.19
N LEU A 108 -0.46 12.58 10.39
CA LEU A 108 -1.16 12.73 9.11
C LEU A 108 -0.69 11.63 8.16
N THR A 109 -1.63 10.85 7.67
CA THR A 109 -1.38 9.72 6.77
C THR A 109 -2.04 9.97 5.42
N GLU A 110 -1.34 9.61 4.36
CA GLU A 110 -1.85 9.69 3.00
C GLU A 110 -1.69 8.34 2.30
N VAL A 111 -2.78 7.82 1.74
CA VAL A 111 -2.76 6.62 0.92
C VAL A 111 -2.97 7.03 -0.52
N LYS A 112 -2.08 6.59 -1.42
CA LYS A 112 -2.17 6.83 -2.85
C LYS A 112 -2.30 5.52 -3.60
N GLY A 113 -3.34 5.42 -4.43
CA GLY A 113 -3.42 4.36 -5.42
C GLY A 113 -2.55 4.70 -6.63
N PHE A 114 -1.83 3.72 -7.16
CA PHE A 114 -1.19 3.82 -8.46
C PHE A 114 -1.55 2.61 -9.30
N ARG A 115 -1.52 2.78 -10.62
CA ARG A 115 -1.61 1.66 -11.56
C ARG A 115 -0.22 1.40 -12.11
N LEU A 116 0.18 0.14 -12.18
CA LEU A 116 1.29 -0.22 -13.04
C LEU A 116 0.77 -0.11 -14.47
N ASP A 117 1.27 0.87 -15.21
CA ASP A 117 1.03 0.96 -16.64
C ASP A 117 1.67 -0.27 -17.30
N GLU A 118 0.90 -1.34 -17.50
CA GLU A 118 1.37 -2.53 -18.25
C GLU A 118 1.79 -2.16 -19.69
N GLY A 119 1.37 -0.99 -20.18
CA GLY A 119 1.71 -0.43 -21.50
C GLY A 119 2.85 0.59 -21.51
N LYS A 120 3.30 1.10 -20.35
CA LYS A 120 4.63 1.72 -20.31
C LYS A 120 5.60 0.59 -20.18
N SER A 121 6.06 0.09 -21.33
CA SER A 121 7.40 -0.46 -21.44
C SER A 121 8.31 0.58 -20.78
N VAL A 122 8.59 0.42 -19.48
CA VAL A 122 9.85 0.87 -18.91
C VAL A 122 10.83 0.27 -19.88
N ALA A 123 11.40 1.09 -20.77
CA ALA A 123 12.34 0.63 -21.78
C ALA A 123 13.21 -0.38 -21.07
N LYS A 124 13.07 -1.66 -21.45
CA LYS A 124 13.72 -2.75 -20.73
C LYS A 124 15.16 -2.27 -20.57
N PRO A 125 15.64 -2.00 -19.35
CA PRO A 125 16.93 -1.36 -19.24
C PRO A 125 17.89 -2.27 -19.97
N ASP A 126 18.65 -1.73 -20.93
CA ASP A 126 19.52 -2.51 -21.82
C ASP A 126 20.45 -3.44 -21.02
N LYS A 127 20.65 -3.13 -19.73
CA LYS A 127 21.37 -3.91 -18.74
C LYS A 127 20.57 -4.02 -17.43
N PHE A 128 20.59 -5.20 -16.82
CA PHE A 128 20.04 -5.46 -15.49
C PHE A 128 20.71 -4.61 -14.40
N LEU A 129 22.04 -4.49 -14.45
CA LEU A 129 22.82 -3.55 -13.65
C LEU A 129 23.30 -2.39 -14.54
N ASN A 130 22.78 -1.19 -14.29
CA ASN A 130 23.24 0.05 -14.92
C ASN A 130 24.21 0.80 -14.00
N ILE A 131 25.40 0.22 -13.80
CA ILE A 131 26.45 0.79 -12.94
C ILE A 131 27.67 1.09 -13.82
N ALA A 132 28.10 2.35 -13.83
CA ALA A 132 29.29 2.80 -14.55
C ALA A 132 30.46 3.01 -13.59
N LYS A 133 31.69 2.93 -14.13
CA LYS A 133 32.90 3.25 -13.39
C LYS A 133 32.81 4.64 -12.75
N PRO A 134 33.04 4.78 -11.42
CA PRO A 134 33.04 6.07 -10.75
C PRO A 134 34.08 7.02 -11.34
N ARG A 135 33.74 8.30 -11.47
CA ARG A 135 34.65 9.35 -11.97
C ARG A 135 35.71 9.78 -10.95
N SER A 136 35.56 9.39 -9.68
CA SER A 136 36.52 9.76 -8.64
C SER A 136 37.79 8.93 -8.77
N LYS A 137 38.94 9.52 -8.42
CA LYS A 137 40.23 8.83 -8.46
C LYS A 137 40.25 7.61 -7.52
N THR A 138 39.83 7.80 -6.26
CA THR A 138 39.87 6.74 -5.24
C THR A 138 38.90 5.60 -5.54
N PHE A 139 37.66 5.90 -5.97
CA PHE A 139 36.71 4.83 -6.29
C PHE A 139 37.00 4.22 -7.66
N GLY A 140 37.57 4.98 -8.59
CA GLY A 140 38.03 4.47 -9.88
C GLY A 140 39.15 3.44 -9.76
N THR A 141 40.12 3.66 -8.85
CA THR A 141 41.19 2.68 -8.60
C THR A 141 40.68 1.43 -7.88
N LEU A 142 39.75 1.58 -6.94
CA LEU A 142 39.10 0.43 -6.30
C LEU A 142 38.26 -0.37 -7.30
N TRP A 143 37.55 0.32 -8.19
CA TRP A 143 36.78 -0.31 -9.26
C TRP A 143 37.64 -1.18 -10.18
N GLU A 144 38.83 -0.70 -10.55
CA GLU A 144 39.81 -1.46 -11.34
C GLU A 144 40.42 -2.60 -10.53
N LYS A 145 40.91 -2.31 -9.31
CA LYS A 145 41.57 -3.30 -8.45
C LYS A 145 40.70 -4.51 -8.15
N HIS A 146 39.39 -4.30 -8.03
CA HIS A 146 38.42 -5.34 -7.72
C HIS A 146 37.67 -5.87 -8.94
N HIS A 147 38.11 -5.55 -10.17
CA HIS A 147 37.50 -6.03 -11.42
C HIS A 147 35.98 -5.82 -11.47
N VAL A 148 35.47 -4.74 -10.86
CA VAL A 148 34.03 -4.53 -10.66
C VAL A 148 33.30 -4.46 -12.01
N GLY A 149 33.98 -3.95 -13.04
CA GLY A 149 33.44 -3.93 -14.41
C GLY A 149 33.18 -5.32 -14.99
N GLU A 150 34.06 -6.29 -14.75
CA GLU A 150 33.92 -7.68 -15.24
C GLU A 150 32.72 -8.33 -14.55
N VAL A 151 32.64 -8.22 -13.22
CA VAL A 151 31.52 -8.74 -12.43
C VAL A 151 30.19 -8.16 -12.87
N VAL A 152 30.13 -6.84 -13.12
CA VAL A 152 28.91 -6.18 -13.63
C VAL A 152 28.53 -6.71 -15.02
N ASN A 153 29.49 -7.00 -15.88
CA ASN A 153 29.23 -7.58 -17.21
C ASN A 153 28.72 -9.03 -17.10
N GLU A 154 29.35 -9.86 -16.29
CA GLU A 154 28.92 -11.26 -16.07
C GLU A 154 27.50 -11.35 -15.52
N ILE A 155 27.14 -10.50 -14.55
CA ILE A 155 25.78 -10.45 -13.99
C ILE A 155 24.77 -10.08 -15.07
N ASN A 156 25.09 -9.10 -15.93
CA ASN A 156 24.22 -8.71 -17.03
C ASN A 156 24.04 -9.86 -18.04
N GLU A 157 25.12 -10.54 -18.43
CA GLU A 157 25.05 -11.70 -19.33
C GLU A 157 24.17 -12.82 -18.75
N TYR A 158 24.32 -13.11 -17.46
CA TYR A 158 23.49 -14.12 -16.78
C TYR A 158 22.01 -13.71 -16.75
N ALA A 159 21.72 -12.44 -16.46
CA ALA A 159 20.36 -11.92 -16.45
C ALA A 159 19.70 -12.00 -17.84
N ASP A 160 20.46 -11.77 -18.91
CA ASP A 160 19.98 -11.91 -20.30
C ASP A 160 19.66 -13.36 -20.65
N LYS A 161 20.53 -14.31 -20.29
CA LYS A 161 20.27 -15.75 -20.47
C LYS A 161 19.03 -16.21 -19.72
N ALA A 162 18.89 -15.80 -18.46
CA ALA A 162 17.72 -16.14 -17.64
C ALA A 162 16.43 -15.55 -18.23
N SER A 163 16.47 -14.29 -18.67
CA SER A 163 15.34 -13.64 -19.34
C SER A 163 14.96 -14.36 -20.64
N GLY A 164 15.94 -14.78 -21.44
CA GLY A 164 15.73 -15.58 -22.64
C GLY A 164 15.04 -16.91 -22.36
N ALA A 165 15.49 -17.63 -21.32
CA ALA A 165 14.88 -18.89 -20.90
C ALA A 165 13.41 -18.72 -20.45
N VAL A 166 13.12 -17.66 -19.69
CA VAL A 166 11.74 -17.33 -19.27
C VAL A 166 10.86 -17.00 -20.46
N ASN A 167 11.36 -16.20 -21.41
CA ASN A 167 10.61 -15.84 -22.62
C ASN A 167 10.34 -17.06 -23.50
N TRP A 168 11.33 -17.94 -23.66
CA TRP A 168 11.16 -19.21 -24.35
C TRP A 168 10.10 -20.09 -23.69
N ALA A 169 10.13 -20.22 -22.35
CA ALA A 169 9.15 -21.00 -21.60
C ALA A 169 7.73 -20.41 -21.75
N LYS A 170 7.59 -19.08 -21.68
CA LYS A 170 6.31 -18.40 -21.94
C LYS A 170 5.81 -18.66 -23.36
N GLY A 171 6.68 -18.55 -24.36
CA GLY A 171 6.33 -18.86 -25.75
C GLY A 171 5.85 -20.30 -25.94
N LYS A 172 6.44 -21.27 -25.22
CA LYS A 172 6.01 -22.68 -25.29
C LYS A 172 4.72 -22.98 -24.52
N LEU A 173 4.47 -22.28 -23.42
CA LEU A 173 3.29 -22.52 -22.57
C LEU A 173 2.04 -21.76 -23.04
N PHE A 174 2.22 -20.65 -23.76
CA PHE A 174 1.13 -19.74 -24.13
C PHE A 174 1.07 -19.41 -25.63
N GLY A 175 1.92 -20.03 -26.47
CA GLY A 175 2.13 -19.63 -27.87
C GLY A 175 1.47 -20.47 -28.96
N ASP A 176 0.55 -21.39 -28.63
CA ASP A 176 -0.32 -22.05 -29.63
C ASP A 176 -1.81 -21.72 -29.32
N GLN A 177 -2.28 -20.58 -29.83
CA GLN A 177 -3.69 -20.21 -30.04
C GLN A 177 -3.78 -19.49 -31.39
#